data_AF-A0A522QF24-F1
#
_entry.id   AF-A0A522QF24-F1
#
_cell.length_a   1.000
_cell.length_b   1.000
_cell.length_c   1.000
_cell.angle_alpha   90.00
_cell.angle_beta   90.00
_cell.angle_gamma   90.00
#
_symmetry.space_group_name_H-M   'P 1'
#
loop_
_entity.id
_entity.type
_entity.pdbx_description
1 polymer ?
#
loop_
_entity_poly.entity_id
_entity_poly.type
_entity_poly.pdbx_seq_one_letter_code
_entity_poly.pdbx_strand_id
1 'polypeptide(L)'
;PLFRGLRALTKRIVVDTALAGDAAAGLVALDRMLSRQPHPYLWDLAWLRDAPWREMAARLFDAPERAAALERLEAIEIVGGSIGEAALMAGWIGVQLGYTVPEHARCLRTAAGADVSFAHHRESTQDAVRSIRLRTDVLTFSASLEGKGGVCLSVESPKEQRSRCEPLMARTLDVLVREALYGLGADPAFPQALTLAARLAAG
;
A
#
# COMPACT_ATOMS: atom_id res chain seq x y z
N PRO A 1 6.10 -6.47 25.83
CA PRO A 1 7.29 -6.95 26.60
C PRO A 1 8.02 -8.12 25.92
N LEU A 2 7.29 -9.18 25.53
CA LEU A 2 7.85 -10.43 25.00
C LEU A 2 8.59 -10.26 23.66
N PHE A 3 8.06 -9.42 22.76
CA PHE A 3 8.65 -9.16 21.45
C PHE A 3 10.00 -8.40 21.52
N ARG A 4 10.24 -7.62 22.59
CA ARG A 4 11.47 -6.83 22.76
C ARG A 4 12.69 -7.71 23.07
N GLY A 5 12.50 -8.79 23.83
CA GLY A 5 13.54 -9.76 24.16
C GLY A 5 13.93 -10.66 23.00
N LEU A 6 12.94 -11.13 22.22
CA LEU A 6 13.16 -11.97 21.03
C LEU A 6 13.98 -11.24 19.95
N ARG A 7 13.70 -9.95 19.76
CA ARG A 7 14.31 -9.13 18.70
C ARG A 7 15.85 -9.04 18.75
N ALA A 8 16.45 -9.11 19.92
CA ALA A 8 17.92 -9.07 20.07
C ALA A 8 18.60 -10.39 19.64
N LEU A 9 17.84 -11.48 19.52
CA LEU A 9 18.32 -12.83 19.22
C LEU A 9 17.92 -13.29 17.81
N THR A 10 16.95 -12.61 17.18
CA THR A 10 16.42 -12.98 15.87
C THR A 10 17.18 -12.29 14.75
N LYS A 11 17.75 -13.08 13.83
CA LYS A 11 18.34 -12.55 12.58
C LYS A 11 17.30 -12.02 11.60
N ARG A 12 16.04 -12.44 11.75
CA ARG A 12 14.93 -12.11 10.85
C ARG A 12 13.61 -12.05 11.62
N ILE A 13 12.77 -11.09 11.27
CA ILE A 13 11.43 -10.90 11.81
C ILE A 13 10.46 -11.02 10.65
N VAL A 14 9.47 -11.92 10.77
CA VAL A 14 8.36 -12.02 9.82
C VAL A 14 7.09 -11.68 10.57
N VAL A 15 6.33 -10.74 10.04
CA VAL A 15 5.05 -10.28 10.58
C VAL A 15 3.99 -10.33 9.48
N ASP A 16 2.73 -10.39 9.86
CA ASP A 16 1.61 -10.17 8.94
C ASP A 16 0.70 -9.11 9.56
N THR A 17 0.91 -7.85 9.17
CA THR A 17 0.13 -6.72 9.68
C THR A 17 -1.36 -6.79 9.31
N ALA A 18 -1.74 -7.52 8.26
CA ALA A 18 -3.14 -7.72 7.88
C ALA A 18 -3.89 -8.63 8.86
N LEU A 19 -3.18 -9.54 9.53
CA LEU A 19 -3.75 -10.50 10.48
C LEU A 19 -3.69 -10.02 11.95
N ALA A 20 -3.21 -8.81 12.20
CA ALA A 20 -3.30 -8.22 13.53
C ALA A 20 -4.77 -7.98 13.90
N GLY A 21 -5.16 -8.36 15.12
CA GLY A 21 -6.56 -8.18 15.60
C GLY A 21 -7.06 -6.74 15.47
N ASP A 22 -6.13 -5.78 15.61
CA ASP A 22 -6.30 -4.40 15.17
C ASP A 22 -5.13 -4.05 14.22
N ALA A 23 -5.40 -4.09 12.92
CA ALA A 23 -4.41 -3.83 11.88
C ALA A 23 -3.84 -2.40 11.95
N ALA A 24 -4.65 -1.41 12.33
CA ALA A 24 -4.20 -0.02 12.47
C ALA A 24 -3.23 0.11 13.65
N ALA A 25 -3.59 -0.41 14.82
CA ALA A 25 -2.70 -0.44 15.97
C ALA A 25 -1.42 -1.26 15.69
N GLY A 26 -1.54 -2.34 14.90
CA GLY A 26 -0.43 -3.15 14.42
C GLY A 26 0.60 -2.34 13.61
N LEU A 27 0.15 -1.56 12.62
CA LEU A 27 1.02 -0.69 11.84
C LEU A 27 1.72 0.36 12.71
N VAL A 28 0.99 1.02 13.61
CA VAL A 28 1.56 2.01 14.55
C VAL A 28 2.62 1.40 15.47
N ALA A 29 2.37 0.19 15.98
CA ALA A 29 3.33 -0.51 16.82
C ALA A 29 4.60 -0.90 16.04
N LEU A 30 4.43 -1.34 14.79
CA LEU A 30 5.52 -1.71 13.89
C LEU A 30 6.39 -0.51 13.51
N ASP A 31 5.77 0.61 13.12
CA ASP A 31 6.46 1.87 12.81
C ASP A 31 7.29 2.35 14.01
N ARG A 32 6.66 2.47 15.19
CA ARG A 32 7.36 2.87 16.44
C ARG A 32 8.53 1.95 16.79
N MET A 33 8.43 0.66 16.47
CA MET A 33 9.53 -0.28 16.69
C MET A 33 10.70 0.00 15.73
N LEU A 34 10.41 0.19 14.44
CA LEU A 34 11.42 0.43 13.41
C LEU A 34 12.07 1.81 13.51
N SER A 35 11.35 2.86 13.91
CA SER A 35 11.94 4.21 14.10
C SER A 35 12.96 4.24 15.23
N ARG A 36 12.78 3.42 16.28
CA ARG A 36 13.71 3.38 17.42
C ARG A 36 15.00 2.63 17.11
N GLN A 37 14.90 1.61 16.28
CA GLN A 37 16.03 0.80 15.87
C GLN A 37 15.60 0.10 14.57
N PRO A 38 16.18 0.44 13.42
CA PRO A 38 15.92 -0.27 12.19
C PRO A 38 16.28 -1.76 12.31
N HIS A 39 15.55 -2.64 11.63
CA HIS A 39 15.88 -4.07 11.56
C HIS A 39 16.03 -4.48 10.10
N PRO A 40 17.24 -4.84 9.62
CA PRO A 40 17.52 -5.01 8.19
C PRO A 40 16.82 -6.21 7.55
N TYR A 41 16.29 -7.14 8.36
CA TYR A 41 15.58 -8.33 7.91
C TYR A 41 14.17 -8.42 8.51
N LEU A 42 13.42 -7.33 8.44
CA LEU A 42 11.99 -7.34 8.76
C LEU A 42 11.19 -7.53 7.47
N TRP A 43 10.30 -8.51 7.48
CA TRP A 43 9.43 -8.85 6.36
C TRP A 43 7.99 -8.80 6.83
N ASP A 44 7.17 -8.06 6.10
CA ASP A 44 5.73 -8.02 6.32
C ASP A 44 5.01 -8.77 5.20
N LEU A 45 4.21 -9.77 5.55
CA LEU A 45 3.54 -10.63 4.57
C LEU A 45 2.43 -9.89 3.83
N ALA A 46 1.76 -8.94 4.46
CA ALA A 46 0.77 -8.09 3.80
C ALA A 46 1.44 -7.20 2.74
N TRP A 47 2.58 -6.60 3.08
CA TRP A 47 3.42 -5.88 2.12
C TRP A 47 3.81 -6.76 0.93
N LEU A 48 4.33 -7.97 1.16
CA LEU A 48 4.70 -8.87 0.07
C LEU A 48 3.50 -9.31 -0.78
N ARG A 49 2.35 -9.58 -0.13
CA ARG A 49 1.10 -9.99 -0.79
C ARG A 49 0.60 -8.95 -1.77
N ASP A 50 0.71 -7.67 -1.42
CA ASP A 50 0.23 -6.55 -2.23
C ASP A 50 1.23 -6.07 -3.30
N ALA A 51 2.39 -6.72 -3.44
CA ALA A 51 3.35 -6.38 -4.48
C ALA A 51 2.75 -6.39 -5.90
N PRO A 52 1.96 -7.39 -6.32
CA PRO A 52 1.30 -7.36 -7.63
C PRO A 52 0.36 -6.17 -7.81
N TRP A 53 -0.31 -5.73 -6.73
CA TRP A 53 -1.16 -4.54 -6.75
C TRP A 53 -0.36 -3.24 -6.88
N ARG A 54 0.80 -3.14 -6.23
CA ARG A 54 1.72 -2.00 -6.41
C ARG A 54 2.23 -1.94 -7.85
N GLU A 55 2.54 -3.08 -8.46
CA GLU A 55 2.91 -3.14 -9.87
C GLU A 55 1.75 -2.71 -10.79
N MET A 56 0.50 -3.09 -10.49
CA MET A 56 -0.66 -2.63 -11.26
C MET A 56 -0.87 -1.11 -11.10
N ALA A 57 -0.73 -0.59 -9.89
CA ALA A 57 -0.81 0.84 -9.63
C ALA A 57 0.29 1.61 -10.38
N ALA A 58 1.53 1.14 -10.36
CA ALA A 58 2.63 1.76 -11.12
C ALA A 58 2.33 1.87 -12.62
N ARG A 59 1.77 0.80 -13.22
CA ARG A 59 1.41 0.74 -14.65
C ARG A 59 0.36 1.78 -15.07
N LEU A 60 -0.48 2.27 -14.14
CA LEU A 60 -1.43 3.34 -14.43
C LEU A 60 -0.72 4.62 -14.92
N PHE A 61 0.58 4.76 -14.63
CA PHE A 61 1.36 5.98 -14.87
C PHE A 61 2.51 5.80 -15.85
N ASP A 62 2.60 4.66 -16.56
CA ASP A 62 3.69 4.38 -17.52
C ASP A 62 3.85 5.44 -18.63
N ALA A 63 2.81 6.28 -18.86
CA ALA A 63 2.93 7.37 -19.83
C ALA A 63 3.32 8.67 -19.10
N PRO A 64 4.37 9.40 -19.53
CA PRO A 64 4.84 10.61 -18.87
C PRO A 64 3.75 11.68 -18.67
N GLU A 65 2.85 11.82 -19.64
CA GLU A 65 1.71 12.75 -19.59
C GLU A 65 0.76 12.48 -18.42
N ARG A 66 0.66 11.21 -17.98
CA ARG A 66 -0.17 10.77 -16.85
C ARG A 66 0.50 11.02 -15.51
N ALA A 67 1.83 10.93 -15.44
CA ALA A 67 2.58 11.18 -14.22
C ALA A 67 2.37 12.61 -13.69
N ALA A 68 2.34 13.61 -14.59
CA ALA A 68 2.08 15.00 -14.23
C ALA A 68 0.67 15.24 -13.66
N ALA A 69 -0.32 14.41 -14.03
CA ALA A 69 -1.66 14.51 -13.46
C ALA A 69 -1.70 14.02 -12.00
N LEU A 70 -0.80 13.11 -11.61
CA LEU A 70 -0.76 12.57 -10.25
C LEU A 70 -0.31 13.58 -9.23
N GLU A 71 0.47 14.59 -9.60
CA GLU A 71 0.81 15.71 -8.72
C GLU A 71 -0.44 16.47 -8.22
N ARG A 72 -1.57 16.30 -8.91
CA ARG A 72 -2.89 16.87 -8.61
C ARG A 72 -3.88 15.82 -8.09
N LEU A 73 -3.39 14.77 -7.45
CA LEU A 73 -4.22 13.78 -6.79
C LEU A 73 -5.07 14.44 -5.70
N GLU A 74 -6.36 14.11 -5.69
CA GLU A 74 -7.33 14.58 -4.70
C GLU A 74 -7.81 13.45 -3.78
N ALA A 75 -7.80 12.21 -4.27
CA ALA A 75 -8.28 11.05 -3.50
C ALA A 75 -7.57 9.74 -3.88
N ILE A 76 -7.28 8.92 -2.87
CA ILE A 76 -6.85 7.53 -2.96
C ILE A 76 -7.94 6.66 -2.31
N GLU A 77 -8.57 5.80 -3.10
CA GLU A 77 -9.60 4.88 -2.66
C GLU A 77 -9.11 3.44 -2.85
N ILE A 78 -9.17 2.64 -1.78
CA ILE A 78 -8.82 1.21 -1.82
C ILE A 78 -10.03 0.39 -1.40
N VAL A 79 -10.40 -0.60 -2.20
CA VAL A 79 -11.50 -1.54 -1.90
C VAL A 79 -10.95 -2.93 -1.60
N GLY A 80 -11.50 -3.57 -0.57
CA GLY A 80 -11.02 -4.86 -0.08
C GLY A 80 -9.79 -4.71 0.83
N GLY A 81 -9.20 -5.83 1.24
CA GLY A 81 -8.07 -5.82 2.17
C GLY A 81 -8.47 -5.47 3.60
N SER A 82 -7.54 -5.72 4.52
CA SER A 82 -7.48 -5.05 5.81
C SER A 82 -7.18 -3.56 5.64
N ILE A 83 -7.51 -2.76 6.65
CA ILE A 83 -7.07 -1.35 6.69
C ILE A 83 -5.54 -1.24 6.66
N GLY A 84 -4.82 -2.26 7.16
CA GLY A 84 -3.37 -2.33 7.12
C GLY A 84 -2.83 -2.39 5.68
N GLU A 85 -3.38 -3.30 4.87
CA GLU A 85 -3.08 -3.43 3.44
C GLU A 85 -3.41 -2.15 2.67
N ALA A 86 -4.61 -1.60 2.88
CA ALA A 86 -5.04 -0.36 2.24
C ALA A 86 -4.13 0.83 2.60
N ALA A 87 -3.77 0.98 3.88
CA ALA A 87 -2.89 2.04 4.33
C ALA A 87 -1.45 1.85 3.83
N LEU A 88 -0.94 0.61 3.76
CA LEU A 88 0.38 0.31 3.17
C LEU A 88 0.42 0.63 1.68
N MET A 89 -0.66 0.34 0.94
CA MET A 89 -0.79 0.72 -0.47
C MET A 89 -0.80 2.25 -0.63
N ALA A 90 -1.63 2.96 0.13
CA ALA A 90 -1.68 4.42 0.10
C ALA A 90 -0.36 5.06 0.52
N GLY A 91 0.30 4.51 1.54
CA GLY A 91 1.62 4.93 2.00
C GLY A 91 2.69 4.72 0.93
N TRP A 92 2.66 3.59 0.21
CA TRP A 92 3.56 3.35 -0.91
C TRP A 92 3.33 4.36 -2.05
N ILE A 93 2.08 4.60 -2.45
CA ILE A 93 1.74 5.63 -3.46
C ILE A 93 2.27 7.00 -3.02
N GLY A 94 2.05 7.35 -1.75
CA GLY A 94 2.54 8.59 -1.17
C GLY A 94 4.06 8.71 -1.27
N VAL A 95 4.82 7.65 -0.95
CA VAL A 95 6.28 7.63 -1.10
C VAL A 95 6.70 7.82 -2.56
N GLN A 96 6.04 7.15 -3.51
CA GLN A 96 6.39 7.29 -4.94
C GLN A 96 6.15 8.73 -5.45
N LEU A 97 5.15 9.43 -4.90
CA LEU A 97 4.79 10.79 -5.31
C LEU A 97 5.43 11.89 -4.45
N GLY A 98 6.26 11.53 -3.46
CA GLY A 98 6.89 12.49 -2.55
C GLY A 98 5.90 13.17 -1.60
N TYR A 99 4.81 12.50 -1.24
CA TYR A 99 3.78 13.01 -0.35
C TYR A 99 4.14 12.79 1.11
N THR A 100 3.49 13.58 1.97
CA THR A 100 3.63 13.47 3.42
C THR A 100 2.28 13.20 4.07
N VAL A 101 2.28 12.66 5.28
CA VAL A 101 1.06 12.55 6.10
C VAL A 101 1.29 13.41 7.32
N PRO A 102 0.54 14.52 7.49
CA PRO A 102 0.62 15.34 8.69
C PRO A 102 0.35 14.51 9.95
N GLU A 103 0.85 14.99 11.09
CA GLU A 103 0.60 14.30 12.35
C GLU A 103 -0.90 14.29 12.65
N HIS A 104 -1.45 13.12 13.05
CA HIS A 104 -2.87 12.93 13.35
C HIS A 104 -3.84 13.18 12.17
N ALA A 105 -3.38 13.04 10.92
CA ALA A 105 -4.21 13.21 9.73
C ALA A 105 -4.65 11.88 9.10
N ARG A 106 -5.90 11.85 8.60
CA ARG A 106 -6.44 10.77 7.73
C ARG A 106 -6.24 11.06 6.23
N CYS A 107 -5.37 12.01 5.90
CA CYS A 107 -5.11 12.43 4.52
C CYS A 107 -3.60 12.51 4.26
N LEU A 108 -3.23 12.37 2.99
CA LEU A 108 -1.90 12.70 2.52
C LEU A 108 -1.86 14.18 2.12
N ARG A 109 -0.66 14.73 2.00
CA ARG A 109 -0.41 16.08 1.54
C ARG A 109 0.63 16.06 0.42
N THR A 110 0.28 16.67 -0.70
CA THR A 110 1.17 16.80 -1.86
C THR A 110 2.35 17.71 -1.55
N ALA A 111 3.40 17.69 -2.38
CA ALA A 111 4.52 18.62 -2.27
C ALA A 111 4.09 20.10 -2.36
N ALA A 112 2.99 20.38 -3.07
CA ALA A 112 2.39 21.71 -3.19
C ALA A 112 1.49 22.09 -1.99
N GLY A 113 1.32 21.20 -1.01
CA GLY A 113 0.54 21.44 0.19
C GLY A 113 -0.96 21.15 0.07
N ALA A 114 -1.42 20.57 -1.03
CA ALA A 114 -2.82 20.16 -1.21
C ALA A 114 -3.11 18.87 -0.45
N ASP A 115 -4.31 18.76 0.13
CA ASP A 115 -4.73 17.54 0.83
C ASP A 115 -5.28 16.50 -0.16
N VAL A 116 -4.89 15.24 0.05
CA VAL A 116 -5.33 14.07 -0.72
C VAL A 116 -6.08 13.15 0.24
N SER A 117 -7.36 12.95 0.03
CA SER A 117 -8.15 12.08 0.90
C SER A 117 -7.74 10.62 0.74
N PHE A 118 -7.80 9.86 1.83
CA PHE A 118 -7.64 8.42 1.82
C PHE A 118 -8.93 7.76 2.29
N ALA A 119 -9.44 6.82 1.50
CA ALA A 119 -10.62 6.05 1.84
C ALA A 119 -10.35 4.54 1.67
N HIS A 120 -10.74 3.77 2.68
CA HIS A 120 -10.76 2.32 2.66
C HIS A 120 -12.20 1.83 2.70
N HIS A 121 -12.59 1.06 1.69
CA HIS A 121 -13.92 0.44 1.61
C HIS A 121 -13.78 -1.07 1.81
N ARG A 122 -14.19 -1.55 2.97
CA ARG A 122 -14.23 -2.99 3.25
C ARG A 122 -15.46 -3.62 2.57
N GLU A 123 -15.22 -4.62 1.73
CA GLU A 123 -16.28 -5.37 1.03
C GLU A 123 -16.62 -6.68 1.77
N SER A 124 -15.63 -7.38 2.34
CA SER A 124 -15.83 -8.52 3.26
C SER A 124 -14.74 -8.60 4.35
N THR A 125 -14.94 -9.48 5.34
CA THR A 125 -14.01 -9.70 6.47
C THR A 125 -12.74 -10.48 6.11
N GLN A 126 -12.64 -11.05 4.90
CA GLN A 126 -11.50 -11.85 4.44
C GLN A 126 -10.94 -11.40 3.08
N ASP A 127 -11.34 -10.23 2.57
CA ASP A 127 -10.98 -9.85 1.21
C ASP A 127 -9.51 -9.43 1.10
N ALA A 128 -8.85 -9.93 0.05
CA ALA A 128 -7.66 -9.29 -0.50
C ALA A 128 -8.02 -7.92 -1.11
N VAL A 129 -7.03 -7.10 -1.45
CA VAL A 129 -7.28 -5.88 -2.25
C VAL A 129 -7.97 -6.27 -3.56
N ARG A 130 -9.03 -5.52 -3.91
CA ARG A 130 -9.88 -5.75 -5.09
C ARG A 130 -9.88 -4.59 -6.06
N SER A 131 -9.68 -3.37 -5.57
CA SER A 131 -9.45 -2.24 -6.45
C SER A 131 -8.65 -1.13 -5.78
N ILE A 132 -8.00 -0.34 -6.63
CA ILE A 132 -7.32 0.90 -6.32
C ILE A 132 -7.88 1.94 -7.28
N ARG A 133 -8.35 3.06 -6.74
CA ARG A 133 -8.77 4.22 -7.55
C ARG A 133 -8.06 5.47 -7.08
N LEU A 134 -7.59 6.24 -8.04
CA LEU A 134 -6.85 7.48 -7.85
C LEU A 134 -7.54 8.56 -8.65
N ARG A 135 -8.01 9.58 -7.95
CA ARG A 135 -8.81 10.64 -8.54
C ARG A 135 -8.03 11.94 -8.53
N THR A 136 -8.11 12.66 -9.64
CA THR A 136 -7.63 14.03 -9.82
C THR A 136 -8.84 14.92 -10.16
N ASP A 137 -8.60 16.18 -10.48
CA ASP A 137 -9.61 17.12 -10.97
C ASP A 137 -10.23 16.69 -12.32
N VAL A 138 -9.44 16.04 -13.18
CA VAL A 138 -9.85 15.72 -14.57
C VAL A 138 -9.80 14.23 -14.93
N LEU A 139 -8.98 13.45 -14.24
CA LEU A 139 -8.73 12.03 -14.52
C LEU A 139 -9.05 11.15 -13.32
N THR A 140 -9.60 9.98 -13.61
CA THR A 140 -9.71 8.87 -12.67
C THR A 140 -8.90 7.70 -13.19
N PHE A 141 -7.90 7.27 -12.43
CA PHE A 141 -7.13 6.05 -12.69
C PHE A 141 -7.69 4.95 -11.81
N SER A 142 -7.98 3.79 -12.40
CA SER A 142 -8.47 2.64 -11.62
C SER A 142 -7.72 1.37 -12.01
N ALA A 143 -7.39 0.56 -11.01
CA ALA A 143 -7.02 -0.83 -11.18
C ALA A 143 -8.05 -1.67 -10.41
N SER A 144 -8.79 -2.55 -11.07
CA SER A 144 -9.84 -3.35 -10.43
C SER A 144 -9.82 -4.80 -10.91
N LEU A 145 -10.07 -5.74 -9.99
CA LEU A 145 -10.26 -7.14 -10.36
C LEU A 145 -11.43 -7.30 -11.31
N GLU A 146 -11.21 -8.07 -12.38
CA GLU A 146 -12.24 -8.47 -13.32
C GLU A 146 -12.18 -9.99 -13.56
N GLY A 147 -13.34 -10.64 -13.55
CA GLY A 147 -13.46 -12.07 -13.86
C GLY A 147 -12.65 -12.98 -12.93
N LYS A 148 -11.92 -13.94 -13.53
CA LYS A 148 -11.23 -15.04 -12.83
C LYS A 148 -9.76 -14.74 -12.45
N GLY A 149 -9.43 -13.47 -12.19
CA GLY A 149 -8.08 -13.08 -11.70
C GLY A 149 -7.31 -12.11 -12.61
N GLY A 150 -7.99 -11.45 -13.55
CA GLY A 150 -7.43 -10.29 -14.25
C GLY A 150 -7.60 -9.03 -13.40
N VAL A 151 -6.73 -8.05 -13.62
CA VAL A 151 -6.93 -6.67 -13.19
C VAL A 151 -7.04 -5.81 -14.44
N CYS A 152 -8.12 -5.03 -14.52
CA CYS A 152 -8.30 -4.04 -15.54
C CYS A 152 -7.81 -2.69 -15.04
N LEU A 153 -6.85 -2.15 -15.76
CA LEU A 153 -6.34 -0.81 -15.62
C LEU A 153 -7.18 0.10 -16.52
N SER A 154 -7.85 1.08 -15.94
CA SER A 154 -8.59 2.10 -16.68
C SER A 154 -8.10 3.50 -16.36
N VAL A 155 -8.18 4.36 -17.36
CA VAL A 155 -8.03 5.81 -17.22
C VAL A 155 -9.25 6.44 -17.84
N GLU A 156 -9.99 7.18 -17.03
CA GLU A 156 -11.24 7.83 -17.39
C GLU A 156 -11.08 9.34 -17.31
N SER A 157 -11.53 10.01 -18.37
CA SER A 157 -11.66 11.45 -18.48
C SER A 157 -13.03 11.78 -19.09
N PRO A 158 -13.50 13.04 -19.02
CA PRO A 158 -14.75 13.45 -19.68
C PRO A 158 -14.77 13.21 -21.20
N LYS A 159 -13.60 13.07 -21.85
CA LYS A 159 -13.47 12.96 -23.30
C LYS A 159 -13.04 11.58 -23.79
N GLU A 160 -12.52 10.74 -22.89
CA GLU A 160 -11.85 9.50 -23.25
C GLU A 160 -11.83 8.51 -22.09
N GLN A 161 -12.14 7.25 -22.41
CA GLN A 161 -11.99 6.11 -21.52
C GLN A 161 -11.09 5.07 -22.21
N ARG A 162 -9.97 4.75 -21.58
CA ARG A 162 -9.07 3.67 -22.03
C ARG A 162 -9.01 2.61 -20.96
N SER A 163 -9.06 1.34 -21.36
CA SER A 163 -8.87 0.21 -20.47
C SER A 163 -7.98 -0.87 -21.09
N ARG A 164 -7.27 -1.59 -20.22
CA ARG A 164 -6.41 -2.73 -20.55
C ARG A 164 -6.48 -3.70 -19.38
N CYS A 165 -6.68 -4.97 -19.67
CA CYS A 165 -6.71 -6.00 -18.63
C CYS A 165 -5.45 -6.84 -18.69
N GLU A 166 -4.92 -7.14 -17.51
CA GLU A 166 -3.68 -7.89 -17.32
C GLU A 166 -3.88 -8.97 -16.25
N PRO A 167 -3.13 -10.07 -16.30
CA PRO A 167 -3.21 -11.06 -15.25
C PRO A 167 -2.59 -10.53 -13.95
N LEU A 168 -3.28 -10.70 -12.83
CA LEU A 168 -2.73 -10.38 -11.51
C LEU A 168 -1.96 -11.60 -11.00
N MET A 169 -0.65 -11.45 -10.81
CA MET A 169 0.21 -12.51 -10.28
C MET A 169 0.04 -12.66 -8.76
N ALA A 170 -1.15 -13.09 -8.33
CA ALA A 170 -1.47 -13.30 -6.92
C ALA A 170 -0.47 -14.27 -6.27
N ARG A 171 0.00 -13.91 -5.07
CA ARG A 171 1.00 -14.70 -4.33
C ARG A 171 0.33 -15.54 -3.26
N THR A 172 0.61 -16.83 -3.26
CA THR A 172 0.15 -17.77 -2.23
C THR A 172 0.99 -17.64 -0.96
N LEU A 173 0.45 -18.07 0.19
CA LEU A 173 1.14 -17.96 1.48
C LEU A 173 2.50 -18.69 1.48
N ASP A 174 2.62 -19.85 0.83
CA ASP A 174 3.87 -20.59 0.75
C ASP A 174 4.96 -19.81 -0.01
N VAL A 175 4.58 -19.07 -1.06
CA VAL A 175 5.48 -18.17 -1.80
C VAL A 175 5.91 -17.02 -0.90
N LEU A 176 4.98 -16.37 -0.20
CA LEU A 176 5.26 -15.25 0.71
C LEU A 176 6.19 -15.67 1.86
N VAL A 177 5.93 -16.83 2.48
CA VAL A 177 6.77 -17.35 3.57
C VAL A 177 8.15 -17.72 3.04
N ARG A 178 8.24 -18.34 1.85
CA ARG A 178 9.53 -18.64 1.23
C ARG A 178 10.33 -17.37 0.95
N GLU A 179 9.70 -16.36 0.39
CA GLU A 179 10.32 -15.05 0.12
C GLU A 179 10.77 -14.38 1.41
N ALA A 180 9.93 -14.37 2.45
CA ALA A 180 10.31 -13.82 3.75
C ALA A 180 11.52 -14.56 4.36
N LEU A 181 11.57 -15.89 4.27
CA LEU A 181 12.62 -16.71 4.90
C LEU A 181 13.93 -16.79 4.10
N TYR A 182 13.88 -16.67 2.78
CA TYR A 182 15.06 -16.85 1.92
C TYR A 182 15.42 -15.61 1.10
N GLY A 183 14.58 -14.59 1.09
CA GLY A 183 14.81 -13.33 0.40
C GLY A 183 16.05 -12.60 0.92
N LEU A 184 16.74 -11.94 -0.01
CA LEU A 184 17.94 -11.16 0.24
C LEU A 184 17.56 -9.69 0.46
N GLY A 185 17.72 -9.21 1.69
CA GLY A 185 17.47 -7.80 2.05
C GLY A 185 15.98 -7.44 2.16
N ALA A 186 15.66 -6.42 2.96
CA ALA A 186 14.30 -5.88 3.02
C ALA A 186 14.04 -4.93 1.85
N ASP A 187 12.77 -4.82 1.44
CA ASP A 187 12.33 -3.83 0.46
C ASP A 187 12.61 -2.40 0.99
N PRO A 188 13.43 -1.59 0.30
CA PRO A 188 13.82 -0.27 0.77
C PRO A 188 12.65 0.73 0.83
N ALA A 189 11.57 0.49 0.09
CA ALA A 189 10.37 1.34 0.14
C ALA A 189 9.50 1.05 1.38
N PHE A 190 9.61 -0.14 1.97
CA PHE A 190 8.75 -0.56 3.07
C PHE A 190 8.81 0.37 4.29
N PRO A 191 9.98 0.77 4.83
CA PRO A 191 10.02 1.61 6.03
C PRO A 191 9.31 2.96 5.83
N GLN A 192 9.51 3.60 4.67
CA GLN A 192 8.89 4.90 4.39
C GLN A 192 7.37 4.75 4.19
N ALA A 193 6.95 3.72 3.45
CA ALA A 193 5.54 3.42 3.24
C ALA A 193 4.83 3.09 4.57
N LEU A 194 5.49 2.32 5.45
CA LEU A 194 4.99 1.99 6.78
C LEU A 194 4.77 3.24 7.63
N THR A 195 5.70 4.20 7.61
CA THR A 195 5.54 5.45 8.38
C THR A 195 4.33 6.25 7.91
N LEU A 196 4.11 6.37 6.59
CA LEU A 196 2.91 7.04 6.08
C LEU A 196 1.64 6.25 6.40
N ALA A 197 1.67 4.93 6.22
CA ALA A 197 0.55 4.02 6.49
C ALA A 197 0.13 4.06 7.97
N ALA A 198 1.09 4.03 8.89
CA ALA A 198 0.83 4.08 10.33
C ALA A 198 0.13 5.39 10.74
N ARG A 199 0.46 6.51 10.10
CA ARG A 199 -0.21 7.80 10.35
C ARG A 199 -1.63 7.81 9.78
N LEU A 200 -1.80 7.35 8.54
CA LEU A 200 -3.11 7.26 7.88
C LEU A 200 -4.08 6.36 8.65
N ALA A 201 -3.60 5.23 9.17
CA ALA A 201 -4.41 4.28 9.93
C ALA A 201 -4.71 4.74 11.37
N ALA A 202 -3.90 5.64 11.94
CA ALA A 202 -4.07 6.16 13.30
C ALA A 202 -5.04 7.34 13.40
N GLY A 203 -5.16 8.14 12.33
CA GLY A 203 -6.12 9.24 12.25
C GLY A 203 -7.53 8.69 12.35
#